data_AF-A0A067LHM1-F1
#
_entry.id   AF-A0A067LHM1-F1
#
_cell.length_a   1.000
_cell.length_b   1.000
_cell.length_c   1.000
_cell.angle_alpha   90.00
_cell.angle_beta   90.00
_cell.angle_gamma   90.00
#
_symmetry.space_group_name_H-M   'P 1'
#
loop_
_entity.id
_entity.type
_entity.pdbx_description
1 polymer ?
#
loop_
_entity_poly.entity_id
_entity_poly.type
_entity_poly.pdbx_seq_one_letter_code
_entity_poly.pdbx_strand_id
1 'polypeptide(L)'
;MDTIQKCKKSKIRCSVIGLSAEMFICKHLCRETGGLYSVAMDEGHFKELILEHAPPPPAIAEFAIANLIKMGFPQRAAEGSVSICSCHKEAKVGEGYICPRCKARVCELPTECRICGLTLVSSPHLARSYHHLFPITPFDEVSLRQNELHNKLPKTCFGCQQNLVNPGNKPGPCVACPKCKQYFCLDCDIYIHESLHNCPGCESFRHS
;
A
#
# COMPACT_ATOMS: atom_id res chain seq x y z
N MET A 1 -31.05 15.09 9.64
CA MET A 1 -30.33 14.01 10.35
C MET A 1 -30.65 12.63 9.78
N ASP A 2 -31.78 12.43 9.09
CA ASP A 2 -32.20 11.14 8.54
C ASP A 2 -31.17 10.50 7.59
N THR A 3 -30.46 11.28 6.78
CA THR A 3 -29.40 10.78 5.89
C THR A 3 -28.25 10.15 6.68
N ILE A 4 -27.85 10.75 7.81
CA ILE A 4 -26.79 10.21 8.68
C ILE A 4 -27.23 8.86 9.24
N GLN A 5 -28.49 8.75 9.67
CA GLN A 5 -29.05 7.48 10.14
C GLN A 5 -29.12 6.43 9.03
N LYS A 6 -29.44 6.82 7.78
CA LYS A 6 -29.40 5.91 6.62
C LYS A 6 -27.97 5.42 6.35
N CYS A 7 -26.97 6.30 6.37
CA CYS A 7 -25.56 5.92 6.21
C CYS A 7 -25.11 4.92 7.28
N LYS A 8 -25.49 5.17 8.54
CA LYS A 8 -25.21 4.26 9.66
C LYS A 8 -25.87 2.89 9.47
N LYS A 9 -27.15 2.85 9.07
CA LYS A 9 -27.88 1.61 8.75
C LYS A 9 -27.24 0.85 7.58
N SER A 10 -26.75 1.55 6.57
CA SER A 10 -26.08 0.98 5.40
C SER A 10 -24.60 0.62 5.65
N LYS A 11 -24.08 0.80 6.88
CA LYS A 11 -22.68 0.53 7.24
C LYS A 11 -21.66 1.29 6.38
N ILE A 12 -21.99 2.50 5.97
CA ILE A 12 -21.10 3.36 5.19
C ILE A 12 -20.29 4.23 6.14
N ARG A 13 -18.96 4.14 6.06
CA ARG A 13 -18.03 5.02 6.78
C ARG A 13 -17.81 6.31 6.00
N CYS A 14 -18.02 7.46 6.64
CA CYS A 14 -17.82 8.77 6.00
C CYS A 14 -16.71 9.57 6.72
N SER A 15 -15.60 9.83 6.03
CA SER A 15 -14.55 10.75 6.49
C SER A 15 -14.64 12.08 5.73
N VAL A 16 -14.39 13.20 6.41
CA VAL A 16 -14.50 14.55 5.81
C VAL A 16 -13.29 15.38 6.22
N ILE A 17 -12.65 16.00 5.22
CA ILE A 17 -11.63 17.03 5.42
C ILE A 17 -12.30 18.40 5.20
N GLY A 18 -12.42 19.17 6.27
CA GLY A 18 -12.92 20.55 6.24
C GLY A 18 -11.83 21.54 5.83
N LEU A 19 -12.22 22.61 5.15
CA LEU A 19 -11.34 23.74 4.85
C LEU A 19 -11.64 24.88 5.83
N SER A 20 -10.59 25.42 6.45
CA SER A 20 -10.61 26.59 7.35
C SER A 20 -11.31 26.41 8.70
N ALA A 21 -12.56 25.94 8.73
CA ALA A 21 -13.37 25.89 9.95
C ALA A 21 -14.03 24.54 10.18
N GLU A 22 -14.23 24.22 11.46
CA GLU A 22 -14.97 23.04 11.89
C GLU A 22 -16.47 23.22 11.66
N MET A 23 -17.09 22.24 10.99
CA MET A 23 -18.54 22.17 10.81
C MET A 23 -19.14 21.10 11.72
N PHE A 24 -20.02 21.52 12.63
CA PHE A 24 -20.68 20.63 13.59
C PHE A 24 -21.37 19.43 12.92
N ILE A 25 -22.08 19.65 11.81
CA ILE A 25 -22.80 18.60 11.08
C ILE A 25 -21.82 17.56 10.51
N CYS A 26 -20.70 17.99 9.93
CA CYS A 26 -19.70 17.09 9.36
C CYS A 26 -19.00 16.28 10.44
N LYS A 27 -18.67 16.91 11.58
CA LYS A 27 -18.12 16.21 12.74
C LYS A 27 -19.09 15.18 13.30
N HIS A 28 -20.37 15.52 13.38
CA HIS A 28 -21.41 14.59 13.82
C HIS A 28 -21.57 13.40 12.85
N LEU A 29 -21.53 13.64 11.53
CA LEU A 29 -21.56 12.60 10.51
C LEU A 29 -20.39 11.61 10.66
N CYS A 30 -19.15 12.12 10.78
CA CYS A 30 -17.96 11.28 10.91
C CYS A 30 -18.02 10.45 12.20
N ARG A 31 -18.43 11.07 13.32
CA ARG A 31 -18.59 10.38 14.60
C ARG A 31 -19.63 9.27 14.55
N GLU A 32 -20.78 9.51 13.92
CA GLU A 32 -21.86 8.50 13.82
C GLU A 32 -21.54 7.35 12.86
N THR A 33 -20.71 7.59 11.85
CA THR A 33 -20.33 6.59 10.83
C THR A 33 -18.99 5.91 11.09
N GLY A 34 -18.28 6.29 12.16
CA GLY A 34 -16.95 5.76 12.49
C GLY A 34 -15.84 6.24 11.54
N GLY A 35 -16.04 7.38 10.89
CA GLY A 35 -15.06 8.04 10.04
C GLY A 35 -14.22 9.08 10.79
N LEU A 36 -13.34 9.75 10.06
CA LEU A 36 -12.44 10.79 10.59
C LEU A 36 -12.88 12.17 10.11
N TYR A 37 -12.79 13.17 10.99
CA TYR A 37 -13.02 14.56 10.66
C TYR A 37 -11.76 15.37 10.95
N SER A 38 -11.19 16.00 9.94
CA SER A 38 -9.96 16.80 10.03
C SER A 38 -10.17 18.16 9.38
N VAL A 39 -9.45 19.19 9.84
CA VAL A 39 -9.51 20.54 9.25
C VAL A 39 -8.13 20.89 8.70
N ALA A 40 -8.08 21.19 7.40
CA ALA A 40 -6.85 21.62 6.75
C ALA A 40 -6.50 23.06 7.16
N MET A 41 -5.25 23.26 7.58
CA MET A 41 -4.73 24.55 8.03
C MET A 41 -3.96 25.27 6.91
N ASP A 42 -3.23 24.50 6.11
CA ASP A 42 -2.40 24.96 5.00
C ASP A 42 -2.34 23.87 3.90
N GLU A 43 -1.68 24.19 2.78
CA GLU A 43 -1.54 23.27 1.64
C GLU A 43 -0.73 22.01 1.97
N GLY A 44 0.29 22.13 2.83
CA GLY A 44 1.12 21.00 3.25
C GLY A 44 0.32 20.02 4.10
N HIS A 45 -0.35 20.53 5.13
CA HIS A 45 -1.24 19.77 5.99
C HIS A 45 -2.39 19.14 5.21
N PHE A 46 -2.95 19.82 4.19
CA PHE A 46 -3.97 19.20 3.34
C PHE A 46 -3.45 17.98 2.56
N LYS A 47 -2.22 18.06 2.03
CA LYS A 47 -1.58 16.92 1.34
C LYS A 47 -1.37 15.75 2.30
N GLU A 48 -0.92 16.03 3.53
CA GLU A 48 -0.75 15.02 4.58
C GLU A 48 -2.09 14.33 4.91
N LEU A 49 -3.17 15.10 5.12
CA LEU A 49 -4.50 14.56 5.40
C LEU A 49 -5.06 13.68 4.26
N ILE A 50 -4.76 14.03 3.01
CA ILE A 50 -5.12 13.18 1.86
C ILE A 50 -4.31 11.87 1.87
N LEU A 51 -3.00 11.96 2.13
CA LEU A 51 -2.12 10.80 2.17
C LEU A 51 -2.46 9.85 3.32
N GLU A 52 -2.95 10.37 4.46
CA GLU A 52 -3.46 9.56 5.57
C GLU A 52 -4.65 8.66 5.16
N HIS A 53 -5.42 9.08 4.15
CA HIS A 53 -6.52 8.29 3.59
C HIS A 53 -6.12 7.38 2.42
N ALA A 54 -4.87 7.42 1.95
CA ALA A 54 -4.36 6.50 0.93
C ALA A 54 -4.27 5.04 1.41
N PRO A 55 -3.73 4.71 2.61
CA PRO A 55 -3.75 3.35 3.11
C PRO A 55 -5.19 2.94 3.48
N PRO A 56 -5.60 1.69 3.20
CA PRO A 56 -6.92 1.21 3.56
C PRO A 56 -7.08 1.25 5.08
N PRO A 57 -8.08 1.96 5.62
CA PRO A 57 -8.24 2.06 7.06
C PRO A 57 -8.68 0.71 7.63
N PRO A 58 -8.35 0.43 8.91
CA PRO A 58 -8.76 -0.82 9.55
C PRO A 58 -10.28 -0.95 9.53
N ALA A 59 -10.76 -2.13 9.15
CA ALA A 59 -12.19 -2.44 9.20
C ALA A 59 -12.64 -2.55 10.66
N ILE A 60 -13.81 -2.00 10.97
CA ILE A 60 -14.44 -2.16 12.27
C ILE A 60 -14.83 -3.64 12.41
N ALA A 61 -14.31 -4.33 13.42
CA ALA A 61 -14.41 -5.78 13.58
C ALA A 61 -15.85 -6.32 13.49
N GLU A 62 -16.83 -5.56 14.01
CA GLU A 62 -18.26 -5.92 13.96
C GLU A 62 -18.86 -5.95 12.53
N PHE A 63 -18.22 -5.28 11.58
CA PHE A 63 -18.70 -5.15 10.19
C PHE A 63 -17.81 -5.87 9.18
N ALA A 64 -16.65 -6.40 9.60
CA ALA A 64 -15.70 -7.11 8.77
C ALA A 64 -16.15 -8.55 8.51
N ILE A 65 -17.23 -8.73 7.74
CA ILE A 65 -17.64 -10.06 7.26
C ILE A 65 -16.65 -10.46 6.16
N ALA A 66 -15.84 -11.47 6.40
CA ALA A 66 -14.96 -12.05 5.39
C ALA A 66 -15.82 -12.67 4.28
N ASN A 67 -15.90 -12.00 3.13
CA ASN A 67 -16.64 -12.48 1.98
C ASN A 67 -15.66 -13.01 0.92
N LEU A 68 -15.88 -14.24 0.46
CA LEU A 68 -15.05 -14.83 -0.58
C LEU A 68 -15.55 -14.37 -1.95
N ILE A 69 -14.80 -13.48 -2.57
CA ILE A 69 -15.11 -12.97 -3.91
C ILE A 69 -14.38 -13.84 -4.94
N LYS A 70 -15.11 -14.32 -5.96
CA LYS A 70 -14.51 -15.02 -7.10
C LYS A 70 -13.81 -13.98 -7.99
N MET A 71 -12.49 -14.09 -8.12
CA MET A 71 -11.70 -13.27 -9.03
C MET A 71 -11.21 -14.09 -10.23
N GLY A 72 -10.98 -13.42 -11.36
CA GLY A 72 -10.41 -14.02 -12.56
C GLY A 72 -9.04 -13.43 -12.88
N PHE A 73 -8.06 -14.28 -13.17
CA PHE A 73 -6.74 -13.91 -13.68
C PHE A 73 -6.70 -14.15 -15.19
N PRO A 74 -6.94 -13.12 -16.01
CA PRO A 74 -6.97 -13.30 -17.45
C PRO A 74 -5.55 -13.41 -18.01
N GLN A 75 -5.41 -14.17 -19.09
CA GLN A 75 -4.16 -14.23 -19.85
C GLN A 75 -4.14 -13.11 -20.89
N ARG A 76 -2.93 -12.57 -21.15
CA ARG A 76 -2.70 -11.61 -22.24
C ARG A 76 -2.83 -12.37 -23.57
N ALA A 77 -3.71 -11.88 -24.44
CA ALA A 77 -3.90 -12.41 -25.78
C ALA A 77 -2.66 -12.16 -26.64
N ALA A 78 -2.39 -13.07 -27.58
CA ALA A 78 -1.28 -12.92 -28.52
C ALA A 78 -1.41 -11.62 -29.34
N GLU A 79 -0.27 -10.95 -29.51
CA GLU A 79 -0.12 -9.76 -30.33
C GLU A 79 -0.48 -10.08 -31.79
N GLY A 80 -1.25 -9.19 -32.45
CA GLY A 80 -1.65 -9.33 -33.86
C GLY A 80 -3.06 -9.89 -34.11
N SER A 81 -3.80 -10.34 -33.09
CA SER A 81 -5.20 -10.76 -33.25
C SER A 81 -6.16 -9.56 -33.25
N VAL A 82 -6.88 -9.35 -34.36
CA VAL A 82 -7.98 -8.38 -34.43
C VAL A 82 -9.20 -9.02 -33.77
N SER A 83 -9.70 -8.41 -32.70
CA SER A 83 -10.94 -8.87 -32.09
C SER A 83 -11.69 -7.73 -31.44
N ILE A 84 -13.02 -7.85 -31.52
CA ILE A 84 -13.95 -6.88 -30.97
C ILE A 84 -13.89 -6.99 -29.46
N CYS A 85 -13.55 -5.89 -28.81
CA CYS A 85 -13.52 -5.85 -27.35
C CYS A 85 -14.95 -5.72 -26.81
N SER A 86 -15.26 -6.44 -25.72
CA SER A 86 -16.57 -6.31 -25.06
C SER A 86 -16.75 -4.99 -24.32
N CYS A 87 -15.69 -4.19 -24.19
CA CYS A 87 -15.67 -2.90 -23.49
C CYS A 87 -16.15 -1.75 -24.39
N HIS A 88 -15.59 -1.63 -25.59
CA HIS A 88 -15.87 -0.52 -26.52
C HIS A 88 -16.71 -0.95 -27.73
N LYS A 89 -16.93 -2.27 -27.92
CA LYS A 89 -17.60 -2.85 -29.10
C LYS A 89 -16.93 -2.48 -30.43
N GLU A 90 -15.68 -2.01 -30.37
CA GLU A 90 -14.85 -1.68 -31.50
C GLU A 90 -13.81 -2.79 -31.72
N ALA A 91 -13.46 -3.01 -32.99
CA ALA A 91 -12.35 -3.87 -33.36
C ALA A 91 -11.04 -3.17 -33.00
N LYS A 92 -10.43 -3.57 -31.88
CA LYS A 92 -9.10 -3.11 -31.50
C LYS A 92 -8.06 -4.14 -31.93
N VAL A 93 -7.13 -3.69 -32.75
CA VAL A 93 -5.89 -4.43 -33.06
C VAL A 93 -4.92 -4.16 -31.92
N GLY A 94 -4.29 -5.20 -31.37
CA GLY A 94 -3.28 -5.03 -30.32
C GLY A 94 -3.54 -5.88 -29.10
N GLU A 95 -3.06 -5.42 -27.95
CA GLU A 95 -3.10 -6.19 -26.70
C GLU A 95 -4.50 -6.21 -26.08
N GLY A 96 -4.84 -7.35 -25.46
CA GLY A 96 -6.08 -7.48 -24.71
C GLY A 96 -6.03 -8.70 -23.81
N TYR A 97 -6.89 -8.71 -22.81
CA TYR A 97 -6.98 -9.76 -21.82
C TYR A 97 -8.19 -10.65 -22.09
N ILE A 98 -8.02 -11.96 -21.95
CA ILE A 98 -9.09 -12.94 -22.18
C ILE A 98 -9.69 -13.36 -20.84
N CYS A 99 -10.99 -13.11 -20.66
CA CYS A 99 -11.71 -13.55 -19.47
C CYS A 99 -11.64 -15.09 -19.33
N PRO A 100 -11.21 -15.63 -18.18
CA PRO A 100 -11.06 -17.07 -18.02
C PRO A 100 -12.39 -17.84 -18.07
N ARG A 101 -13.51 -17.19 -17.71
CA ARG A 101 -14.84 -17.80 -17.63
C ARG A 101 -15.61 -17.80 -18.95
N CYS A 102 -15.77 -16.64 -19.57
CA CYS A 102 -16.60 -16.48 -20.78
C CYS A 102 -15.77 -16.23 -22.05
N LYS A 103 -14.43 -16.20 -21.95
CA LYS A 103 -13.50 -15.93 -23.06
C LYS A 103 -13.70 -14.56 -23.74
N ALA A 104 -14.49 -13.67 -23.14
CA ALA A 104 -14.64 -12.28 -23.57
C ALA A 104 -13.31 -11.55 -23.55
N ARG A 105 -13.09 -10.68 -24.54
CA ARG A 105 -11.89 -9.85 -24.62
C ARG A 105 -12.10 -8.49 -23.95
N VAL A 106 -11.13 -8.12 -23.16
CA VAL A 106 -11.10 -6.90 -22.34
C VAL A 106 -9.83 -6.11 -22.65
N CYS A 107 -9.91 -4.78 -22.67
CA CYS A 107 -8.75 -3.94 -23.02
C CYS A 107 -7.79 -3.77 -21.85
N GLU A 108 -8.30 -3.51 -20.65
CA GLU A 108 -7.51 -3.08 -19.49
C GLU A 108 -7.90 -3.83 -18.21
N LEU A 109 -6.97 -3.89 -17.26
CA LEU A 109 -7.17 -4.44 -15.92
C LEU A 109 -6.77 -3.41 -14.88
N PRO A 110 -7.40 -3.39 -13.70
CA PRO A 110 -8.49 -4.25 -13.25
C PRO A 110 -9.86 -3.81 -13.80
N THR A 111 -10.74 -4.76 -14.12
CA THR A 111 -12.11 -4.43 -14.57
C THR A 111 -13.08 -5.59 -14.36
N GLU A 112 -14.38 -5.30 -14.35
CA GLU A 112 -15.43 -6.31 -14.30
C GLU A 112 -15.82 -6.78 -15.71
N CYS A 113 -15.88 -8.09 -15.92
CA CYS A 113 -16.29 -8.63 -17.21
C CYS A 113 -17.78 -8.38 -17.47
N ARG A 114 -18.09 -7.60 -18.51
CA ARG A 114 -19.48 -7.24 -18.90
C ARG A 114 -20.38 -8.42 -19.30
N ILE A 115 -19.82 -9.60 -19.58
CA ILE A 115 -20.60 -10.79 -19.99
C ILE A 115 -20.95 -11.66 -18.78
N CYS A 116 -20.00 -11.87 -17.84
CA CYS A 116 -20.17 -12.83 -16.75
C CYS A 116 -20.08 -12.24 -15.34
N GLY A 117 -19.86 -10.93 -15.20
CA GLY A 117 -19.74 -10.23 -13.91
C GLY A 117 -18.50 -10.59 -13.10
N LEU A 118 -17.54 -11.32 -13.68
CA LEU A 118 -16.33 -11.72 -12.96
C LEU A 118 -15.34 -10.55 -12.87
N THR A 119 -14.88 -10.22 -11.68
CA THR A 119 -13.82 -9.22 -11.46
C THR A 119 -12.49 -9.76 -11.98
N LEU A 120 -11.92 -9.09 -12.98
CA LEU A 120 -10.65 -9.45 -13.61
C LEU A 120 -9.53 -8.59 -13.04
N VAL A 121 -8.51 -9.22 -12.50
CA VAL A 121 -7.34 -8.57 -11.89
C VAL A 121 -6.08 -9.32 -12.32
N SER A 122 -4.97 -8.61 -12.46
CA SER A 122 -3.67 -9.25 -12.69
C SER A 122 -3.02 -9.63 -11.36
N SER A 123 -2.29 -10.75 -11.33
CA SER A 123 -1.55 -11.16 -10.12
C SER A 123 -0.60 -10.07 -9.60
N PRO A 124 0.11 -9.31 -10.46
CA PRO A 124 0.94 -8.18 -10.01
C PRO A 124 0.17 -7.07 -9.30
N HIS A 125 -1.09 -6.80 -9.67
CA HIS A 125 -1.89 -5.76 -9.00
C HIS A 125 -2.20 -6.14 -7.56
N LEU A 126 -2.56 -7.42 -7.33
CA LEU A 126 -2.76 -7.92 -5.98
C LEU A 126 -1.43 -7.96 -5.22
N ALA A 127 -0.37 -8.45 -5.84
CA ALA A 127 0.98 -8.50 -5.28
C ALA A 127 1.44 -7.13 -4.76
N ARG A 128 1.16 -6.06 -5.52
CA ARG A 128 1.45 -4.69 -5.08
C ARG A 128 0.71 -4.36 -3.80
N SER A 129 -0.56 -4.72 -3.60
CA SER A 129 -1.27 -4.40 -2.35
C SER A 129 -0.76 -5.14 -1.10
N TYR A 130 0.13 -6.13 -1.22
CA TYR A 130 0.64 -6.88 -0.05
C TYR A 130 1.40 -6.03 0.95
N HIS A 131 2.07 -4.94 0.53
CA HIS A 131 2.81 -4.09 1.48
C HIS A 131 1.91 -3.39 2.50
N HIS A 132 0.65 -3.12 2.15
CA HIS A 132 -0.33 -2.60 3.10
C HIS A 132 -0.88 -3.68 4.03
N LEU A 133 -0.88 -4.96 3.61
CA LEU A 133 -1.35 -6.08 4.42
C LEU A 133 -0.28 -6.55 5.41
N PHE A 134 1.00 -6.46 5.01
CA PHE A 134 2.13 -6.90 5.80
C PHE A 134 3.24 -5.83 5.76
N PRO A 135 3.06 -4.71 6.47
CA PRO A 135 4.08 -3.67 6.53
C PRO A 135 5.37 -4.20 7.18
N ILE A 136 6.50 -3.63 6.77
CA ILE A 136 7.78 -3.91 7.41
C ILE A 136 7.76 -3.30 8.82
N THR A 137 8.29 -4.05 9.78
CA THR A 137 8.52 -3.55 11.14
C THR A 137 9.59 -2.46 11.10
N PRO A 138 9.34 -1.27 11.69
CA PRO A 138 10.34 -0.23 11.79
C PRO A 138 11.67 -0.77 12.32
N PHE A 139 12.77 -0.27 11.77
CA PHE A 139 14.10 -0.69 12.20
C PHE A 139 14.47 -0.02 13.53
N ASP A 140 15.22 -0.76 14.35
CA ASP A 140 15.65 -0.28 15.66
C ASP A 140 16.83 0.67 15.51
N GLU A 141 16.73 1.87 16.09
CA GLU A 141 17.85 2.81 16.14
C GLU A 141 18.99 2.25 16.99
N VAL A 142 20.16 2.09 16.39
CA VAL A 142 21.34 1.59 17.10
C VAL A 142 22.15 2.78 17.61
N SER A 143 21.81 3.21 18.83
CA SER A 143 22.63 4.18 19.57
C SER A 143 23.87 3.50 20.11
N LEU A 144 25.01 3.72 19.45
CA LEU A 144 26.30 3.18 19.86
C LEU A 144 26.79 3.85 21.15
N ARG A 145 26.51 3.22 22.29
CA ARG A 145 27.22 3.52 23.53
C ARG A 145 28.69 3.16 23.32
N GLN A 146 29.57 4.12 23.56
CA GLN A 146 31.01 4.12 23.27
C GLN A 146 31.84 2.95 23.86
N ASN A 147 31.21 2.00 24.56
CA ASN A 147 31.87 0.90 25.29
C ASN A 147 31.83 -0.49 24.62
N GLU A 148 31.23 -0.66 23.44
CA GLU A 148 31.29 -1.93 22.67
C GLU A 148 32.17 -1.83 21.40
N LEU A 149 33.20 -0.99 21.47
CA LEU A 149 33.92 -0.44 20.30
C LEU A 149 34.80 -1.43 19.51
N HIS A 150 34.87 -2.73 19.83
CA HIS A 150 36.00 -3.52 19.33
C HIS A 150 35.78 -4.82 18.55
N ASN A 151 34.57 -5.34 18.28
CA ASN A 151 34.55 -6.55 17.42
C ASN A 151 33.35 -6.94 16.56
N LYS A 152 32.22 -6.22 16.51
CA LYS A 152 31.05 -6.74 15.75
C LYS A 152 30.18 -5.73 15.00
N LEU A 153 30.63 -4.49 14.80
CA LEU A 153 29.86 -3.58 13.96
C LEU A 153 30.24 -3.69 12.49
N PRO A 154 29.26 -3.94 11.59
CA PRO A 154 29.51 -3.85 10.16
C PRO A 154 29.82 -2.39 9.82
N LYS A 155 30.92 -2.22 9.09
CA LYS A 155 31.38 -0.90 8.65
C LYS A 155 30.53 -0.34 7.50
N THR A 156 29.73 -1.19 6.86
CA THR A 156 29.01 -0.88 5.64
C THR A 156 27.51 -1.17 5.78
N CYS A 157 26.70 -0.37 5.08
CA CYS A 157 25.27 -0.59 4.92
C CYS A 157 25.03 -1.83 4.06
N PHE A 158 24.13 -2.73 4.48
CA PHE A 158 23.80 -3.92 3.69
C PHE A 158 23.14 -3.58 2.34
N GLY A 159 22.37 -2.49 2.27
CA GLY A 159 21.65 -2.08 1.06
C GLY A 159 22.54 -1.39 0.02
N CYS A 160 23.18 -0.28 0.39
CA CYS A 160 23.96 0.56 -0.53
C CYS A 160 25.48 0.37 -0.44
N GLN A 161 25.96 -0.47 0.48
CA GLN A 161 27.39 -0.72 0.73
C GLN A 161 28.22 0.50 1.14
N GLN A 162 27.58 1.66 1.40
CA GLN A 162 28.26 2.85 1.91
C GLN A 162 28.75 2.63 3.34
N ASN A 163 29.85 3.32 3.69
CA ASN A 163 30.38 3.27 5.05
C ASN A 163 29.43 3.95 6.04
N LEU A 164 29.07 3.24 7.11
CA LEU A 164 28.24 3.75 8.22
C LEU A 164 29.06 4.57 9.23
N VAL A 165 30.38 4.65 9.02
CA VAL A 165 31.32 5.35 9.88
C VAL A 165 31.70 6.68 9.23
N ASN A 166 31.53 7.78 9.95
CA ASN A 166 31.93 9.11 9.48
C ASN A 166 33.47 9.26 9.48
N PRO A 167 34.05 10.12 8.61
CA PRO A 167 35.47 10.43 8.63
C PRO A 167 35.84 10.99 10.01
N GLY A 168 36.58 10.20 10.80
CA GLY A 168 36.84 10.45 12.22
C GLY A 168 36.45 9.31 13.18
N ASN A 169 36.03 8.15 12.65
CA ASN A 169 35.69 6.95 13.43
C ASN A 169 34.53 7.15 14.43
N LYS A 170 33.73 8.19 14.22
CA LYS A 170 32.48 8.41 14.95
C LYS A 170 31.39 7.57 14.28
N PRO A 171 30.58 6.82 15.05
CA PRO A 171 29.46 6.09 14.48
C PRO A 171 28.46 7.08 13.89
N GLY A 172 28.13 6.91 12.61
CA GLY A 172 26.99 7.58 12.00
C GLY A 172 25.67 6.98 12.52
N PRO A 173 24.53 7.68 12.35
CA PRO A 173 23.23 7.11 12.65
C PRO A 173 23.01 5.87 11.77
N CYS A 174 22.73 4.73 12.40
CA CYS A 174 22.42 3.49 11.71
C CYS A 174 21.23 2.80 12.38
N VAL A 175 20.49 2.06 11.57
CA VAL A 175 19.31 1.33 11.99
C VAL A 175 19.51 -0.16 11.73
N ALA A 176 18.93 -1.01 12.57
CA ALA A 176 19.03 -2.46 12.46
C ALA A 176 17.66 -3.11 12.29
N CYS A 177 17.55 -4.06 11.35
CA CYS A 177 16.32 -4.82 11.19
C CYS A 177 16.16 -5.83 12.34
N PRO A 178 15.02 -5.87 13.05
CA PRO A 178 14.83 -6.79 14.19
C PRO A 178 14.80 -8.27 13.79
N LYS A 179 14.49 -8.58 12.52
CA LYS A 179 14.38 -9.95 12.00
C LYS A 179 15.72 -10.53 11.53
N CYS A 180 16.37 -9.87 10.57
CA CYS A 180 17.63 -10.36 10.00
C CYS A 180 18.89 -9.82 10.69
N LYS A 181 18.73 -8.86 11.63
CA LYS A 181 19.82 -8.20 12.37
C LYS A 181 20.90 -7.56 11.47
N GLN A 182 20.53 -7.21 10.24
CA GLN A 182 21.38 -6.46 9.31
C GLN A 182 21.24 -4.96 9.53
N TYR A 183 22.28 -4.22 9.16
CA TYR A 183 22.40 -2.78 9.40
C TYR A 183 22.20 -1.99 8.11
N PHE A 184 21.47 -0.88 8.22
CA PHE A 184 21.15 0.02 7.13
C PHE A 184 21.46 1.47 7.50
N CYS A 185 21.78 2.30 6.50
CA CYS A 185 21.82 3.76 6.67
C CYS A 185 20.39 4.33 6.62
N LEU A 186 20.22 5.58 7.05
CA LEU A 186 18.92 6.26 7.06
C LEU A 186 18.28 6.35 5.65
N ASP A 187 19.08 6.61 4.61
CA ASP A 187 18.54 6.67 3.24
C ASP A 187 18.01 5.31 2.77
N CYS A 188 18.71 4.23 3.11
CA CYS A 188 18.24 2.88 2.84
C CYS A 188 17.00 2.53 3.66
N ASP A 189 16.91 3.01 4.89
CA ASP A 189 15.74 2.83 5.75
C ASP A 189 14.50 3.47 5.15
N ILE A 190 14.60 4.74 4.75
CA ILE A 190 13.54 5.50 4.06
C ILE A 190 13.14 4.76 2.78
N TYR A 191 14.10 4.39 1.94
CA TYR A 191 13.82 3.69 0.68
C TYR A 191 13.12 2.34 0.90
N ILE A 192 13.52 1.60 1.94
CA ILE A 192 12.91 0.31 2.29
C ILE A 192 11.46 0.50 2.74
N HIS A 193 11.18 1.51 3.56
CA HIS A 193 9.85 1.71 4.15
C HIS A 193 8.87 2.47 3.23
N GLU A 194 9.36 3.33 2.32
CA GLU A 194 8.48 4.13 1.44
C GLU A 194 8.34 3.55 0.02
N SER A 195 9.37 2.89 -0.50
CA SER A 195 9.41 2.48 -1.92
C SER A 195 9.45 0.97 -2.07
N LEU A 196 10.46 0.32 -1.49
CA LEU A 196 10.71 -1.10 -1.74
C LEU A 196 9.72 -2.01 -1.01
N HIS A 197 9.29 -1.59 0.19
CA HIS A 197 8.41 -2.33 1.09
C HIS A 197 8.84 -3.79 1.35
N ASN A 198 10.11 -4.13 1.10
CA ASN A 198 10.73 -5.41 1.42
C ASN A 198 12.11 -5.16 2.04
N CYS A 199 12.46 -5.87 3.12
CA CYS A 199 13.80 -5.79 3.70
C CYS A 199 14.77 -6.69 2.90
N PRO A 200 15.80 -6.15 2.24
CA PRO A 200 16.72 -6.95 1.42
C PRO A 200 17.42 -8.07 2.19
N GLY A 201 17.73 -7.82 3.47
CA GLY A 201 18.35 -8.81 4.35
C GLY A 201 17.42 -9.99 4.66
N CYS A 202 16.14 -9.74 4.95
CA CYS A 202 15.18 -10.81 5.21
C CYS A 202 14.93 -11.67 3.96
N GLU A 203 14.92 -11.05 2.78
CA GLU A 203 14.72 -11.74 1.51
C GLU A 203 15.94 -12.57 1.08
N SER A 204 17.15 -12.11 1.41
CA SER A 204 18.40 -12.79 1.07
C SER A 204 18.67 -14.00 1.97
N PHE A 205 18.33 -13.91 3.26
CA PHE A 205 18.55 -14.96 4.25
C PHE A 205 17.27 -15.72 4.58
N ARG A 206 16.35 -15.89 3.63
CA ARG A 206 15.15 -16.73 3.83
C ARG A 206 15.60 -18.12 4.29
N HIS A 207 15.57 -18.34 5.60
CA HIS A 207 15.71 -19.66 6.19
C HIS A 207 14.52 -20.46 5.68
N SER A 208 14.82 -21.48 4.88
CA SER A 208 13.92 -22.55 4.48
C SER A 208 13.21 -23.16 5.68
#